data_AF-A0A0L8GNA9-F1
#
_entry.id   AF-A0A0L8GNA9-F1
#
_cell.length_a   1.000
_cell.length_b   1.000
_cell.length_c   1.000
_cell.angle_alpha   90.00
_cell.angle_beta   90.00
_cell.angle_gamma   90.00
#
_symmetry.space_group_name_H-M   'P 1'
#
loop_
_entity.id
_entity.type
_entity.pdbx_description
1 polymer ?
#
loop_
_entity_poly.entity_id
_entity_poly.type
_entity_poly.pdbx_seq_one_letter_code
_entity_poly.pdbx_strand_id
1 'polypeptide(L)'
;LNKVRKISKLFRKSPTKNEILQDFVRANFDNREYKLILDCRTRWNSTFHMIERFLKLKSCIPNALQAVLSTDAVADEEWKSLDLLYEILHPVEIILKAICTDDMDLLKAEYSIEFLLNKLNI
;
A
#
# COMPACT_ATOMS: atom_id res chain seq x y z
N LEU A 1 8.16 0.33 -7.75
CA LEU A 1 7.06 -0.66 -7.57
C LEU A 1 7.46 -2.13 -7.74
N ASN A 2 8.29 -2.51 -8.72
CA ASN A 2 8.70 -3.91 -8.91
C ASN A 2 9.36 -4.55 -7.66
N LYS A 3 10.20 -3.79 -6.95
CA LYS A 3 10.81 -4.24 -5.69
C LYS A 3 9.77 -4.53 -4.60
N VAL A 4 8.81 -3.63 -4.38
CA VAL A 4 7.66 -3.84 -3.48
C VAL A 4 6.91 -5.13 -3.85
N ARG A 5 6.60 -5.34 -5.13
CA ARG A 5 5.97 -6.58 -5.61
C ARG A 5 6.82 -7.82 -5.31
N LYS A 6 8.14 -7.74 -5.48
CA LYS A 6 9.07 -8.84 -5.19
C LYS A 6 9.04 -9.21 -3.70
N ILE A 7 9.13 -8.21 -2.82
CA ILE A 7 9.09 -8.37 -1.36
C ILE A 7 7.72 -8.91 -0.92
N SER A 8 6.62 -8.33 -1.39
CA SER A 8 5.28 -8.85 -1.09
C SER A 8 5.10 -10.31 -1.52
N LYS A 9 5.65 -10.70 -2.69
CA LYS A 9 5.65 -12.11 -3.13
C LYS A 9 6.49 -13.00 -2.25
N LEU A 10 7.66 -12.54 -1.79
CA LEU A 10 8.56 -13.32 -0.92
C LEU A 10 7.83 -13.79 0.34
N PHE A 11 7.16 -12.87 1.03
CA PHE A 11 6.43 -13.18 2.25
C PHE A 11 5.11 -13.92 1.95
N ARG A 12 4.35 -13.54 0.92
CA ARG A 12 3.08 -14.23 0.61
C ARG A 12 3.24 -15.67 0.15
N LYS A 13 4.34 -16.02 -0.52
CA LYS A 13 4.55 -17.37 -1.07
C LYS A 13 5.00 -18.40 -0.03
N SER A 14 5.57 -17.96 1.09
CA SER A 14 6.13 -18.86 2.11
C SER A 14 5.44 -18.62 3.45
N PRO A 15 4.65 -19.59 3.96
CA PRO A 15 4.01 -19.47 5.26
C PRO A 15 5.01 -19.19 6.39
N THR A 16 6.15 -19.87 6.40
CA THR A 16 7.20 -19.68 7.41
C THR A 16 7.78 -18.27 7.39
N LYS A 17 8.07 -17.72 6.20
CA LYS A 17 8.56 -16.32 6.09
C LYS A 17 7.48 -15.32 6.47
N ASN A 18 6.22 -15.59 6.10
CA ASN A 18 5.11 -14.74 6.51
C ASN A 18 4.94 -14.72 8.04
N GLU A 19 5.12 -15.85 8.71
CA GLU A 19 5.03 -15.93 10.17
C GLU A 19 6.10 -15.06 10.83
N ILE A 20 7.34 -15.14 10.36
CA ILE A 20 8.43 -14.25 10.80
C ILE A 20 8.03 -12.78 10.65
N LEU A 21 7.45 -12.39 9.51
CA LEU A 21 6.93 -11.03 9.36
C LEU A 21 5.81 -10.73 10.37
N GLN A 22 4.87 -11.67 10.58
CA GLN A 22 3.78 -11.47 11.54
C GLN A 22 4.29 -11.31 12.97
N ASP A 23 5.39 -11.96 13.38
CA ASP A 23 5.98 -11.77 14.71
C ASP A 23 6.40 -10.31 14.92
N PHE A 24 7.07 -9.70 13.94
CA PHE A 24 7.41 -8.27 14.00
C PHE A 24 6.17 -7.39 13.97
N VAL A 25 5.15 -7.74 13.17
CA VAL A 25 3.90 -6.97 13.09
C VAL A 25 3.14 -7.02 14.42
N ARG A 26 2.97 -8.19 15.02
CA ARG A 26 2.29 -8.36 16.32
C ARG A 26 2.97 -7.54 17.40
N ALA A 27 4.30 -7.49 17.40
CA ALA A 27 5.08 -6.69 18.35
C ALA A 27 4.90 -5.17 18.16
N ASN A 28 4.60 -4.70 16.94
CA ASN A 28 4.49 -3.26 16.63
C ASN A 28 3.04 -2.75 16.53
N PHE A 29 2.04 -3.64 16.47
CA PHE A 29 0.65 -3.29 16.16
C PHE A 29 -0.37 -3.97 17.08
N ASP A 30 -0.16 -3.94 18.40
CA ASP A 30 -1.11 -4.45 19.41
C ASP A 30 -1.55 -5.89 19.16
N ASN A 31 -0.59 -6.77 18.81
CA ASN A 31 -0.84 -8.17 18.48
C ASN A 31 -1.79 -8.40 17.29
N ARG A 32 -1.99 -7.39 16.43
CA ARG A 32 -2.73 -7.52 15.17
C ARG A 32 -1.85 -8.13 14.09
N GLU A 33 -2.50 -8.77 13.12
CA GLU A 33 -1.84 -9.31 11.94
C GLU A 33 -2.12 -8.45 10.71
N TYR A 34 -1.04 -8.15 9.98
CA TYR A 34 -1.10 -7.44 8.72
C TYR A 34 -0.24 -8.17 7.71
N LYS A 35 -0.90 -8.89 6.81
CA LYS A 35 -0.25 -9.51 5.66
C LYS A 35 0.07 -8.45 4.62
N LEU A 36 1.20 -8.61 3.92
CA LEU A 36 1.52 -7.83 2.73
C LEU A 36 0.53 -8.16 1.61
N ILE A 37 0.16 -7.14 0.85
CA ILE A 37 -0.76 -7.24 -0.28
C ILE A 37 0.07 -7.22 -1.57
N LEU A 38 -0.47 -7.80 -2.64
CA LEU A 38 0.08 -7.77 -3.98
C LEU A 38 -1.02 -7.20 -4.87
N ASP A 39 -0.67 -6.21 -5.68
CA ASP A 39 -1.56 -5.60 -6.64
C ASP A 39 -2.00 -6.59 -7.73
N CYS A 40 -3.21 -6.37 -8.24
CA CYS A 40 -3.88 -7.11 -9.28
C CYS A 40 -3.97 -6.26 -10.54
N ARG A 41 -3.51 -6.80 -11.67
CA ARG A 41 -3.44 -6.06 -12.94
C ARG A 41 -4.80 -5.53 -13.43
N THR A 42 -5.88 -6.25 -13.17
CA THR A 42 -7.23 -5.91 -13.65
C THR A 42 -8.01 -5.05 -12.67
N ARG A 43 -7.52 -4.85 -11.44
CA ARG A 43 -8.16 -4.00 -10.44
C ARG A 43 -7.30 -2.77 -10.22
N TRP A 44 -7.70 -1.68 -10.86
CA TRP A 44 -6.95 -0.45 -10.97
C TRP A 44 -6.48 0.16 -9.64
N ASN A 45 -7.27 0.06 -8.57
CA ASN A 45 -6.93 0.60 -7.25
C ASN A 45 -6.04 -0.33 -6.39
N SER A 46 -5.77 -1.55 -6.86
CA SER A 46 -5.02 -2.53 -6.08
C SER A 46 -3.55 -2.13 -5.84
N THR A 47 -2.97 -1.32 -6.73
CA THR A 47 -1.61 -0.77 -6.57
C THR A 47 -1.55 0.18 -5.37
N PHE A 48 -2.55 1.05 -5.21
CA PHE A 48 -2.64 1.95 -4.06
C PHE A 48 -2.68 1.14 -2.75
N HIS A 49 -3.57 0.15 -2.64
CA HIS A 49 -3.66 -0.69 -1.44
C HIS A 49 -2.39 -1.48 -1.13
N MET A 50 -1.66 -1.92 -2.16
CA MET A 50 -0.36 -2.55 -1.95
C MET A 50 0.63 -1.56 -1.34
N ILE A 51 0.74 -0.34 -1.88
CA ILE A 51 1.64 0.71 -1.38
C ILE A 51 1.25 1.08 0.05
N GLU A 52 -0.02 1.38 0.31
CA GLU A 52 -0.56 1.73 1.62
C GLU A 52 -0.20 0.67 2.67
N ARG A 53 -0.45 -0.62 2.37
CA ARG A 53 -0.10 -1.70 3.28
C ARG A 53 1.42 -1.82 3.48
N PHE A 54 2.20 -1.63 2.43
CA PHE A 54 3.65 -1.73 2.49
C PHE A 54 4.25 -0.61 3.37
N LEU A 55 3.78 0.63 3.19
CA LEU A 55 4.16 1.78 4.03
C LEU A 55 3.72 1.61 5.48
N LYS A 56 2.52 1.07 5.72
CA LYS A 56 2.08 0.76 7.08
C LYS A 56 3.06 -0.17 7.82
N LEU A 57 3.70 -1.10 7.11
CA LEU A 57 4.65 -2.06 7.69
C LEU A 57 6.12 -1.64 7.55
N LYS A 58 6.41 -0.37 7.24
CA LYS A 58 7.75 0.18 7.03
C LYS A 58 8.71 -0.10 8.20
N SER A 59 8.22 -0.11 9.45
CA SER A 59 9.01 -0.44 10.64
C SER A 59 9.35 -1.94 10.77
N CYS A 60 8.54 -2.82 10.18
CA CYS A 60 8.67 -4.27 10.35
C CYS A 60 9.44 -4.91 9.19
N ILE A 61 9.27 -4.41 7.97
CA ILE A 61 9.80 -5.02 6.74
C ILE A 61 11.33 -5.16 6.75
N PRO A 62 12.15 -4.17 7.15
CA PRO A 62 13.61 -4.31 7.16
C PRO A 62 14.08 -5.44 8.09
N ASN A 63 13.53 -5.50 9.30
CA ASN A 63 13.86 -6.54 10.29
C ASN A 63 13.42 -7.92 9.79
N ALA A 64 12.23 -8.02 9.21
CA ALA A 64 11.73 -9.28 8.64
C ALA A 64 12.59 -9.74 7.45
N LEU A 65 13.06 -8.83 6.59
CA LEU A 65 13.95 -9.14 5.48
C LEU A 65 15.30 -9.67 5.96
N GLN A 66 15.86 -9.04 7.00
CA GLN A 66 17.10 -9.51 7.63
C GLN A 66 16.93 -10.90 8.24
N ALA A 67 15.84 -11.15 8.97
CA ALA A 67 15.54 -12.43 9.60
C ALA A 67 15.40 -13.58 8.58
N VAL A 68 14.90 -13.30 7.36
CA VAL A 68 14.80 -14.30 6.28
C VAL A 68 16.02 -14.31 5.35
N LEU A 69 17.10 -13.62 5.71
CA LEU A 69 18.36 -13.51 4.95
C LEU A 69 18.16 -13.03 3.51
N SER A 70 17.22 -12.11 3.28
CA SER A 70 16.96 -11.51 1.97
C SER A 70 17.85 -10.29 1.74
N THR A 71 18.42 -10.18 0.53
CA THR A 71 19.20 -9.01 0.10
C THR A 71 18.32 -7.89 -0.48
N ASP A 72 17.00 -8.06 -0.49
CA ASP A 72 16.05 -7.11 -1.10
C ASP A 72 15.76 -5.90 -0.18
N ALA A 73 16.81 -5.24 0.30
CA ALA A 73 16.68 -4.03 1.10
C ALA A 73 16.02 -2.90 0.31
N VAL A 74 15.19 -2.12 1.01
CA VAL A 74 14.53 -0.93 0.50
C VAL A 74 15.31 0.29 1.01
N ALA A 75 15.86 1.07 0.09
CA ALA A 75 16.61 2.28 0.42
C ALA A 75 15.69 3.42 0.86
N ASP A 76 16.24 4.42 1.56
CA ASP A 76 15.47 5.56 2.06
C ASP A 76 14.85 6.38 0.92
N GLU A 77 15.54 6.51 -0.21
CA GLU A 77 15.02 7.17 -1.42
C GLU A 77 13.82 6.42 -2.01
N GLU A 78 13.82 5.09 -1.93
CA GLU A 78 12.71 4.27 -2.40
C GLU A 78 11.51 4.40 -1.48
N TRP A 79 11.74 4.48 -0.16
CA TRP A 79 10.68 4.78 0.81
C TRP A 79 10.06 6.15 0.55
N LYS A 80 10.88 7.19 0.37
CA LYS A 80 10.40 8.55 0.05
C LYS A 80 9.60 8.56 -1.25
N SER A 81 10.04 7.80 -2.26
CA SER A 81 9.31 7.66 -3.52
C SER A 81 7.94 6.99 -3.33
N LEU A 82 7.85 5.99 -2.45
CA LEU A 82 6.58 5.34 -2.10
C LEU A 82 5.65 6.27 -1.32
N ASP A 83 6.20 7.05 -0.39
CA ASP A 83 5.46 8.06 0.37
C ASP A 83 4.86 9.11 -0.60
N LEU A 84 5.66 9.63 -1.56
CA LEU A 84 5.16 10.53 -2.60
C LEU A 84 4.05 9.90 -3.47
N LEU A 85 4.25 8.66 -3.92
CA LEU A 85 3.24 7.95 -4.69
C LEU A 85 1.94 7.74 -3.90
N TYR A 86 2.04 7.46 -2.60
CA TYR A 86 0.88 7.34 -1.73
C TYR A 86 0.12 8.65 -1.64
N GLU A 87 0.80 9.78 -1.40
CA GLU A 87 0.18 11.11 -1.31
C GLU A 87 -0.57 11.52 -2.58
N ILE A 88 -0.04 11.16 -3.77
CA ILE A 88 -0.69 11.44 -5.05
C ILE A 88 -1.92 10.54 -5.27
N LEU A 89 -1.80 9.25 -4.91
CA LEU A 89 -2.86 8.26 -5.17
C LEU A 89 -3.97 8.25 -4.11
N HIS A 90 -3.69 8.72 -2.90
CA HIS A 90 -4.64 8.76 -1.80
C HIS A 90 -5.89 9.62 -2.09
N PRO A 91 -5.81 10.87 -2.57
CA PRO A 91 -7.00 11.65 -2.92
C PRO A 91 -7.80 10.99 -4.05
N VAL A 92 -7.10 10.38 -5.01
CA VAL A 92 -7.73 9.61 -6.08
C VAL A 92 -8.56 8.48 -5.46
N GLU A 93 -7.98 7.64 -4.60
CA GLU A 93 -8.69 6.54 -3.94
C GLU A 93 -9.92 7.00 -3.14
N ILE A 94 -9.82 8.11 -2.41
CA ILE A 94 -10.95 8.66 -1.62
C ILE A 94 -12.11 9.02 -2.55
N ILE A 95 -11.83 9.76 -3.61
CA ILE A 95 -12.85 10.27 -4.53
C ILE A 95 -13.51 9.12 -5.28
N LEU A 96 -12.76 8.08 -5.61
CA LEU A 96 -13.30 6.91 -6.30
C LEU A 96 -14.23 6.09 -5.41
N LYS A 97 -13.88 5.95 -4.14
CA LYS A 97 -14.79 5.33 -3.18
C LYS A 97 -16.08 6.13 -3.06
N ALA A 98 -16.00 7.46 -3.06
CA ALA A 98 -17.16 8.33 -3.02
C ALA A 98 -18.02 8.23 -4.30
N ILE A 99 -17.39 8.17 -5.48
CA ILE A 99 -18.11 8.07 -6.76
C ILE A 99 -18.76 6.70 -6.95
N CYS A 100 -18.17 5.65 -6.39
CA CYS A 100 -18.70 4.30 -6.48
C CYS A 100 -19.79 3.98 -5.43
N THR A 101 -20.34 4.98 -4.71
CA THR A 101 -21.47 4.76 -3.79
C THR A 101 -22.82 4.78 -4.52
N ASP A 102 -23.79 4.05 -3.99
CA ASP A 102 -25.12 3.96 -4.60
C ASP A 102 -25.93 5.27 -4.54
N ASP A 103 -25.54 6.23 -3.69
CA ASP A 103 -26.19 7.54 -3.55
C ASP A 103 -25.57 8.64 -4.43
N MET A 104 -24.67 8.27 -5.35
CA MET A 104 -23.98 9.21 -6.21
C MET A 104 -24.87 9.68 -7.37
N ASP A 105 -25.03 11.00 -7.48
CA ASP A 105 -25.64 11.67 -8.63
C ASP A 105 -24.58 12.41 -9.46
N LEU A 106 -24.96 12.88 -10.65
CA LEU A 106 -24.02 13.52 -11.59
C LEU A 106 -23.39 14.80 -11.01
N LEU A 107 -24.15 15.56 -10.23
CA LEU A 107 -23.68 16.82 -9.65
C LEU A 107 -22.63 16.55 -8.56
N LYS A 108 -22.88 15.57 -7.67
CA LYS A 108 -21.89 15.13 -6.67
C LYS A 108 -20.63 14.56 -7.33
N ALA A 109 -20.79 13.83 -8.44
CA ALA A 109 -19.66 13.31 -9.20
C ALA A 109 -18.80 14.42 -9.82
N GLU A 110 -19.44 15.44 -10.42
CA GLU A 110 -18.77 16.62 -10.98
C GLU A 110 -17.96 17.35 -9.91
N TYR A 111 -18.58 17.68 -8.77
CA TYR A 111 -17.88 18.33 -7.65
C TYR A 111 -16.73 17.48 -7.10
N SER A 112 -16.89 16.16 -7.04
CA SER A 112 -15.85 15.25 -6.56
C SER A 112 -14.65 15.23 -7.51
N ILE A 113 -14.89 15.27 -8.82
CA ILE A 113 -13.84 15.34 -9.84
C ILE A 113 -13.14 16.70 -9.80
N GLU A 114 -13.88 17.81 -9.76
CA GLU A 114 -13.29 19.15 -9.62
C GLU A 114 -12.43 19.27 -8.36
N PHE A 115 -12.92 18.75 -7.23
CA PHE A 115 -12.16 18.71 -5.99
C PHE A 115 -10.86 17.91 -6.14
N LEU A 116 -10.90 16.76 -6.84
CA LEU A 116 -9.73 15.94 -7.11
C LEU A 116 -8.69 16.68 -7.94
N LEU A 117 -9.11 17.34 -9.03
CA LEU A 117 -8.22 18.09 -9.91
C LEU A 117 -7.51 19.22 -9.16
N ASN A 118 -8.27 19.99 -8.38
CA ASN A 118 -7.72 21.03 -7.51
C ASN A 118 -6.70 20.46 -6.50
N LYS A 119 -6.99 19.30 -5.90
CA LYS A 119 -6.09 18.60 -4.96
C LYS A 119 -4.79 18.14 -5.63
N LEU A 120 -4.82 17.82 -6.92
CA LEU A 120 -3.67 17.36 -7.68
C LEU A 120 -2.89 18.51 -8.34
N ASN A 121 -3.36 19.76 -8.23
CA ASN A 121 -2.84 20.93 -8.94
C ASN A 121 -2.80 20.74 -10.47
N ILE A 122 -3.86 20.15 -11.05
CA ILE A 122 -4.03 19.93 -12.49
C ILE A 122 -5.27 20.65 -12.98
#